data_AF-A0A932DB09-F1
#
_entry.id   AF-A0A932DB09-F1
#
_cell.length_a   1.000
_cell.length_b   1.000
_cell.length_c   1.000
_cell.angle_alpha   90.00
_cell.angle_beta   90.00
_cell.angle_gamma   90.00
#
_symmetry.space_group_name_H-M   'P 1'
#
loop_
_entity.id
_entity.type
_entity.pdbx_description
1 polymer ?
#
loop_
_entity_poly.entity_id
_entity_poly.type
_entity_poly.pdbx_seq_one_letter_code
_entity_poly.pdbx_strand_id
1 'polypeptide(L)'
;MSLRLEMLQVARLAPKMLGESTELVRGFLLSQQNGDGGFKDRADRSDLYYTVFAIDGLIALQADWPSERVENFLRSFGTGEGLDFVHLCCLARCWAAVWDRGGQDSSAAELRS
;
A
#
# COMPACT_ATOMS: atom_id res chain seq x y z
N MET A 1 14.97 16.99 -1.25
CA MET A 1 14.79 15.66 -1.87
C MET A 1 14.88 14.62 -0.77
N SER A 2 13.93 13.69 -0.65
CA SER A 2 13.94 12.68 0.41
C SER A 2 14.32 11.31 -0.16
N LEU A 3 15.06 10.51 0.63
CA LEU A 3 15.47 9.14 0.28
C LEU A 3 14.27 8.27 -0.16
N ARG A 4 13.10 8.47 0.46
CA ARG A 4 11.86 7.77 0.11
C ARG A 4 11.45 8.00 -1.36
N LEU A 5 11.52 9.23 -1.85
CA LEU A 5 11.13 9.55 -3.22
C LEU A 5 12.08 8.91 -4.23
N GLU A 6 13.38 8.92 -3.94
CA GLU A 6 14.40 8.25 -4.77
C GLU A 6 14.18 6.73 -4.82
N MET A 7 13.92 6.11 -3.66
CA MET A 7 13.59 4.68 -3.59
C MET A 7 12.31 4.34 -4.39
N LEU A 8 11.26 5.16 -4.30
CA LEU A 8 10.03 4.95 -5.06
C LEU A 8 10.25 5.13 -6.57
N GLN A 9 11.10 6.07 -7.00
CA GLN A 9 11.44 6.24 -8.41
C GLN A 9 12.12 4.99 -8.98
N VAL A 10 13.05 4.39 -8.24
CA VAL A 10 13.70 3.13 -8.65
C VAL A 10 12.70 1.97 -8.62
N ALA A 11 11.86 1.88 -7.58
CA ALA A 11 10.88 0.82 -7.43
C ALA A 11 9.86 0.76 -8.58
N ARG A 12 9.55 1.90 -9.21
CA ARG A 12 8.67 1.98 -10.40
C ARG A 12 9.21 1.24 -11.63
N LEU A 13 10.47 0.82 -11.63
CA LEU A 13 11.03 -0.06 -12.67
C LEU A 13 10.58 -1.52 -12.52
N ALA A 14 9.86 -1.88 -11.45
CA ALA A 14 9.46 -3.25 -11.16
C ALA A 14 8.72 -3.96 -12.32
N PRO A 15 7.74 -3.35 -13.02
CA PRO A 15 7.10 -4.01 -14.17
C PRO A 15 8.10 -4.41 -15.26
N LYS A 16 9.08 -3.53 -15.54
CA LYS A 16 10.13 -3.82 -16.52
C LYS A 16 11.05 -4.95 -16.05
N MET A 17 11.39 -4.98 -14.77
CA MET A 17 12.28 -5.99 -14.19
C MET A 17 11.61 -7.37 -14.08
N LEU A 18 10.29 -7.41 -13.83
CA LEU A 18 9.52 -8.65 -13.70
C LEU A 18 9.03 -9.20 -15.05
N GLY A 19 8.95 -8.35 -16.09
CA GLY A 19 8.52 -8.77 -17.43
C GLY A 19 7.14 -9.42 -17.41
N GLU A 20 7.03 -10.61 -18.00
CA GLU A 20 5.80 -11.39 -18.07
C GLU A 20 5.23 -11.79 -16.70
N SER A 21 6.04 -11.77 -15.63
CA SER A 21 5.60 -12.10 -14.28
C SER A 21 4.88 -10.94 -13.57
N THR A 22 4.85 -9.74 -14.16
CA THR A 22 4.26 -8.55 -13.53
C THR A 22 2.82 -8.77 -13.07
N GLU A 23 1.96 -9.31 -13.95
CA GLU A 23 0.55 -9.54 -13.62
C GLU A 23 0.35 -10.67 -12.60
N LEU A 24 1.22 -11.67 -12.60
CA LEU A 24 1.20 -12.75 -11.59
C LEU A 24 1.52 -12.21 -10.19
N VAL A 25 2.54 -11.37 -10.08
CA VAL A 25 2.91 -10.74 -8.80
C VAL A 25 1.84 -9.76 -8.35
N ARG A 26 1.30 -8.95 -9.27
CA ARG A 26 0.17 -8.04 -8.98
C ARG A 26 -1.04 -8.81 -8.44
N GLY A 27 -1.46 -9.88 -9.15
CA GLY A 27 -2.58 -10.72 -8.75
C GLY A 27 -2.35 -11.39 -7.39
N PHE A 28 -1.13 -11.90 -7.16
CA PHE A 28 -0.74 -12.45 -5.87
C PHE A 28 -0.90 -11.42 -4.74
N LEU A 29 -0.31 -10.23 -4.86
CA LEU A 29 -0.40 -9.19 -3.83
C LEU A 29 -1.85 -8.80 -3.55
N LEU A 30 -2.66 -8.55 -4.59
CA LEU A 30 -4.08 -8.22 -4.42
C LEU A 30 -4.87 -9.33 -3.71
N SER A 31 -4.59 -10.60 -3.99
CA SER A 31 -5.23 -11.75 -3.31
C SER A 31 -4.85 -11.91 -1.83
N GLN A 32 -3.81 -11.20 -1.37
CA GLN A 32 -3.41 -11.21 0.04
C GLN A 32 -4.27 -10.26 0.90
N GLN A 33 -5.17 -9.46 0.33
CA GLN A 33 -6.05 -8.61 1.13
C GLN A 33 -7.21 -9.41 1.74
N ASN A 34 -7.41 -9.24 3.05
CA ASN A 34 -8.51 -9.81 3.80
C ASN A 34 -9.79 -8.96 3.70
N GLY A 35 -10.90 -9.51 4.21
CA GLY A 35 -12.22 -8.85 4.22
C GLY A 35 -12.20 -7.49 4.91
N ASP A 36 -11.47 -7.37 6.02
CA ASP A 36 -11.31 -6.17 6.85
C ASP A 36 -10.44 -5.07 6.19
N GLY A 37 -9.74 -5.38 5.10
CA GLY A 37 -8.92 -4.45 4.34
C GLY A 37 -7.42 -4.52 4.60
N GLY A 38 -6.98 -5.23 5.64
CA GLY A 38 -5.57 -5.50 5.88
C GLY A 38 -5.03 -6.61 4.99
N PHE A 39 -3.70 -6.72 4.87
CA PHE A 39 -3.06 -7.81 4.13
C PHE A 39 -2.54 -8.89 5.08
N LYS A 40 -2.59 -10.13 4.60
CA LYS A 40 -2.26 -11.35 5.35
C LYS A 40 -0.79 -11.41 5.77
N ASP A 41 -0.57 -11.77 7.03
CA ASP A 41 0.67 -12.35 7.53
C ASP A 41 0.79 -13.83 7.10
N ARG A 42 1.82 -14.52 7.62
CA ARG A 42 2.05 -15.95 7.33
C ARG A 42 1.02 -16.89 7.97
N ALA A 43 0.14 -16.37 8.81
CA ALA A 43 -0.94 -17.09 9.47
C ALA A 43 -2.32 -16.63 8.98
N ASP A 44 -2.38 -16.03 7.79
CA ASP A 44 -3.59 -15.51 7.13
C ASP A 44 -4.33 -14.39 7.89
N ARG A 45 -3.71 -13.78 8.90
CA ARG A 45 -4.31 -12.67 9.65
C ARG A 45 -3.87 -11.34 9.08
N SER A 46 -4.75 -10.34 9.14
CA SER A 46 -4.41 -8.97 8.77
C SER A 46 -3.36 -8.39 9.70
N ASP A 47 -2.30 -7.83 9.13
CA ASP A 47 -1.16 -7.32 9.88
C ASP A 47 -0.63 -6.01 9.27
N LEU A 48 -0.28 -5.02 10.10
CA LEU A 48 0.17 -3.71 9.62
C LEU A 48 1.50 -3.77 8.87
N TYR A 49 2.42 -4.62 9.33
CA TYR A 49 3.69 -4.82 8.65
C TYR A 49 3.44 -5.43 7.27
N TYR A 50 2.68 -6.52 7.15
CA TYR A 50 2.39 -7.09 5.82
C TYR A 50 1.55 -6.14 4.94
N THR A 51 0.69 -5.33 5.53
CA THR A 51 -0.10 -4.30 4.82
C THR A 51 0.80 -3.25 4.18
N VAL A 52 1.78 -2.70 4.88
CA VAL A 52 2.68 -1.69 4.28
C VAL A 52 3.50 -2.28 3.15
N PHE A 53 3.98 -3.52 3.28
CA PHE A 53 4.77 -4.19 2.24
C PHE A 53 3.93 -4.48 0.99
N ALA A 54 2.69 -4.90 1.16
CA ALA A 54 1.80 -5.14 0.03
C ALA A 54 1.48 -3.85 -0.72
N ILE A 55 1.17 -2.76 -0.01
CA ILE A 55 0.90 -1.44 -0.61
C ILE A 55 2.14 -0.91 -1.34
N ASP A 56 3.31 -0.94 -0.70
CA ASP A 56 4.55 -0.48 -1.33
C ASP A 56 4.90 -1.33 -2.57
N GLY A 57 4.64 -2.64 -2.54
CA GLY A 57 4.76 -3.53 -3.69
C GLY A 57 3.81 -3.16 -4.83
N LEU A 58 2.53 -2.88 -4.52
CA LEU A 58 1.54 -2.45 -5.51
C LEU A 58 1.90 -1.08 -6.11
N ILE A 59 2.41 -0.15 -5.30
CA ILE A 59 2.93 1.15 -5.77
C ILE A 59 4.14 0.95 -6.69
N ALA A 60 5.07 0.05 -6.35
CA ALA A 60 6.23 -0.27 -7.18
C ALA A 60 5.81 -0.85 -8.54
N LEU A 61 4.79 -1.70 -8.55
CA LEU A 61 4.16 -2.23 -9.76
C LEU A 61 3.32 -1.20 -10.52
N GLN A 62 3.14 0.00 -9.98
CA GLN A 62 2.25 1.03 -10.51
C GLN A 62 0.80 0.52 -10.68
N ALA A 63 0.39 -0.37 -9.78
CA ALA A 63 -0.91 -1.00 -9.79
C ALA A 63 -1.91 -0.22 -8.92
N ASP A 64 -3.16 -0.20 -9.37
CA ASP A 64 -4.27 0.23 -8.52
C ASP A 64 -4.50 -0.75 -7.38
N TRP A 65 -4.96 -0.22 -6.25
CA TRP A 65 -5.23 -0.97 -5.04
C TRP A 65 -6.39 -0.33 -4.27
N PRO A 66 -7.17 -1.12 -3.51
CA PRO A 66 -8.39 -0.65 -2.85
C PRO A 66 -8.06 0.16 -1.58
N SER A 67 -7.71 1.44 -1.78
CA SER A 67 -7.30 2.39 -0.73
C SER A 67 -8.34 2.58 0.35
N GLU A 68 -9.62 2.67 0.00
CA GLU A 68 -10.73 2.80 0.97
C GLU A 68 -10.80 1.61 1.94
N ARG A 69 -10.54 0.39 1.46
CA ARG A 69 -10.56 -0.81 2.31
C ARG A 69 -9.39 -0.79 3.29
N VAL A 70 -8.21 -0.41 2.81
CA VAL A 70 -7.05 -0.22 3.68
C VAL A 70 -7.33 0.89 4.70
N GLU A 71 -7.89 2.01 4.27
CA GLU A 71 -8.24 3.12 5.17
C GLU A 71 -9.14 2.65 6.33
N ASN A 72 -10.18 1.86 6.02
CA ASN A 72 -11.05 1.28 7.03
C ASN A 72 -10.30 0.37 8.01
N PHE A 73 -9.36 -0.45 7.51
CA PHE A 73 -8.48 -1.25 8.36
C PHE A 73 -7.62 -0.37 9.27
N LEU A 74 -6.97 0.67 8.74
CA LEU A 74 -6.09 1.55 9.51
C LEU A 74 -6.84 2.31 10.61
N ARG A 75 -8.11 2.69 10.38
CA ARG A 75 -8.96 3.35 11.38
C ARG A 75 -9.17 2.50 12.63
N SER A 76 -9.11 1.16 12.53
CA SER A 76 -9.23 0.27 13.70
C SER A 76 -8.09 0.39 14.70
N PHE A 77 -6.94 0.93 14.29
CA PHE A 77 -5.77 1.14 15.16
C PHE A 77 -5.80 2.49 15.90
N GLY A 78 -6.76 3.38 15.59
CA GLY A 78 -6.87 4.70 16.22
C GLY A 78 -5.57 5.50 16.15
N THR A 79 -5.06 5.90 17.32
CA THR A 79 -3.79 6.63 17.47
C THR A 79 -2.55 5.73 17.42
N GLY A 80 -2.73 4.40 17.40
CA GLY A 80 -1.65 3.42 17.48
C GLY A 80 -1.20 3.10 18.91
N GLU A 81 -1.98 3.45 19.94
CA GLU A 81 -1.68 3.08 21.32
C GLU A 81 -1.54 1.55 21.47
N GLY A 82 -0.45 1.10 22.10
CA GLY A 82 -0.14 -0.32 22.27
C GLY A 82 0.60 -0.97 21.10
N LEU A 83 0.79 -0.28 19.98
CA LEU A 83 1.68 -0.74 18.90
C LEU A 83 3.14 -0.54 19.28
N ASP A 84 3.98 -1.50 18.88
CA ASP A 84 5.43 -1.28 18.94
C ASP A 84 5.89 -0.26 17.89
N PHE A 85 7.15 0.16 17.99
CA PHE A 85 7.72 1.15 17.08
C PHE A 85 7.64 0.76 15.60
N VAL A 86 7.82 -0.53 15.28
CA VAL A 86 7.77 -1.03 13.90
C VAL A 86 6.35 -0.89 13.35
N HIS A 87 5.34 -1.30 14.11
CA HIS A 87 3.95 -1.22 13.71
C HIS A 87 3.44 0.23 13.66
N LEU A 88 3.91 1.12 14.54
CA LEU A 88 3.65 2.56 14.45
C LEU A 88 4.21 3.17 13.16
N CYS A 89 5.44 2.81 12.79
CA CYS A 89 6.00 3.22 11.50
C CYS A 89 5.19 2.67 10.32
N CYS A 90 4.72 1.42 10.40
CA CYS A 90 3.88 0.82 9.35
C CYS A 90 2.54 1.54 9.23
N LEU A 91 1.88 1.84 10.34
CA LEU A 91 0.63 2.61 10.39
C LEU A 91 0.79 3.99 9.73
N ALA A 92 1.83 4.74 10.12
CA ALA A 92 2.12 6.04 9.52
C ALA A 92 2.41 5.97 8.01
N ARG A 93 3.16 4.95 7.57
CA ARG A 93 3.47 4.74 6.15
C ARG A 93 2.23 4.38 5.33
N CYS A 94 1.34 3.54 5.87
CA CYS A 94 0.08 3.19 5.21
C CYS A 94 -0.81 4.43 5.06
N TRP A 95 -0.94 5.25 6.11
CA TRP A 95 -1.67 6.52 6.04
C TRP A 95 -1.11 7.49 4.99
N ALA A 96 0.22 7.60 4.91
CA ALA A 96 0.85 8.42 3.87
C ALA A 96 0.52 7.90 2.46
N ALA A 97 0.51 6.58 2.24
CA ALA A 97 0.16 5.98 0.95
C ALA A 97 -1.31 6.21 0.58
N VAL A 98 -2.24 6.10 1.55
CA VAL A 98 -3.67 6.41 1.34
C VAL A 98 -3.86 7.88 0.96
N TRP A 99 -3.20 8.79 1.66
CA TRP A 99 -3.29 10.24 1.39
C TRP A 99 -2.78 10.61 0.00
N ASP A 100 -1.61 10.08 -0.38
CA ASP A 100 -1.03 10.31 -1.70
C ASP A 100 -1.95 9.82 -2.82
N ARG A 101 -2.73 8.75 -2.58
CA ARG A 101 -3.69 8.24 -3.56
C ARG A 101 -4.95 9.11 -3.66
N GLY A 102 -5.51 9.54 -2.54
CA GLY A 102 -6.66 10.46 -2.53
C GLY A 102 -6.37 11.79 -3.25
N GLY A 103 -5.13 12.29 -3.15
CA GLY A 103 -4.68 13.45 -3.92
C GLY A 103 -4.59 13.20 -5.44
N GLN A 104 -4.17 11.99 -5.85
CA GLN A 104 -4.09 11.61 -7.27
C GLN A 104 -5.47 11.45 -7.90
N ASP A 105 -6.41 10.80 -7.19
CA ASP A 105 -7.78 10.59 -7.69
C ASP A 105 -8.54 11.91 -7.80
N SER A 106 -8.29 12.88 -6.90
CA SER A 106 -8.89 14.22 -6.94
C SER A 106 -8.36 15.06 -8.11
N SER A 107 -7.05 15.04 -8.38
CA SER A 107 -6.43 15.73 -9.52
C SER A 107 -6.87 15.14 -10.88
N ALA A 108 -7.06 13.82 -10.94
CA ALA A 108 -7.56 13.15 -12.14
C ALA A 108 -9.03 13.49 -12.44
N ALA A 109 -9.82 13.82 -11.41
CA ALA A 109 -11.21 14.26 -11.56
C ALA A 109 -11.31 15.70 -12.08
N GLU A 110 -10.45 16.63 -11.60
CA GLU A 110 -10.42 18.03 -12.06
C GLU A 110 -9.98 18.18 -13.52
N LEU A 111 -9.13 17.29 -14.04
CA LEU A 111 -8.72 17.29 -15.45
C LEU A 111 -9.79 16.76 -16.42
N ARG A 112 -10.88 16.20 -15.89
CA ARG A 112 -12.00 15.62 -16.66
C ARG A 112 -13.27 16.48 -16.65
N SER A 113 -13.26 17.62 -15.94
CA SER A 113 -14.34 18.62 -15.89
C SER A 113 -14.04 19.82 -16.78
#